data_AF-A0A4V1RPP4-F1
#
_entry.id   AF-A0A4V1RPP4-F1
#
_cell.length_a   1.000
_cell.length_b   1.000
_cell.length_c   1.000
_cell.angle_alpha   90.00
_cell.angle_beta   90.00
_cell.angle_gamma   90.00
#
_symmetry.space_group_name_H-M   'P 1'
#
loop_
_entity.id
_entity.type
_entity.pdbx_description
1 polymer ?
#
loop_
_entity_poly.entity_id
_entity_poly.type
_entity_poly.pdbx_seq_one_letter_code
_entity_poly.pdbx_strand_id
1 'polypeptide(L)' 'MTKNLNWKVLRMHEGDRIYHEGEVRQGSMEELGHLSPLTLQLIEPEARKAEGAPLNKAEGAAPANKARTGRKAK' A
#
# COMPACT_ATOMS: atom_id res chain seq x y z
N MET A 1 10.71 -23.12 -12.54
CA MET A 1 9.43 -22.54 -12.08
C MET A 1 9.39 -21.11 -12.57
N THR A 2 8.69 -20.83 -13.66
CA THR A 2 8.44 -19.47 -14.12
C THR A 2 7.52 -18.80 -13.12
N LYS A 3 7.98 -17.70 -12.52
CA LYS A 3 7.16 -16.91 -11.60
C LYS A 3 6.17 -16.10 -12.43
N ASN A 4 4.88 -16.39 -12.31
CA ASN A 4 3.84 -15.55 -12.88
C ASN A 4 3.73 -14.29 -12.04
N LEU A 5 4.00 -13.14 -12.66
CA LEU A 5 3.94 -11.83 -12.04
C LEU A 5 2.74 -11.06 -12.59
N ASN A 6 2.18 -10.17 -11.78
CA ASN A 6 1.09 -9.29 -12.20
C ASN A 6 1.69 -7.99 -12.73
N TRP A 7 1.19 -7.49 -13.85
CA TRP A 7 1.67 -6.29 -14.53
C TRP A 7 0.47 -5.39 -14.84
N LYS A 8 0.56 -4.12 -14.48
CA LYS A 8 -0.41 -3.08 -14.82
C LYS A 8 -0.03 -2.46 -16.16
N VAL A 9 -0.98 -2.37 -17.07
CA VAL A 9 -0.79 -1.64 -18.33
C VAL A 9 -0.89 -0.14 -18.05
N LEU A 10 0.18 0.60 -18.35
CA LEU A 10 0.23 2.05 -18.19
C LEU A 10 -0.27 2.81 -19.41
N ARG A 11 -0.17 2.23 -20.60
CA ARG A 11 -0.61 2.85 -21.85
C ARG A 11 -1.03 1.77 -22.85
N MET A 12 -1.87 2.16 -23.81
CA MET A 12 -2.26 1.27 -24.89
C MET A 12 -1.03 0.79 -25.67
N HIS A 13 -0.95 -0.52 -25.91
CA HIS A 13 0.11 -1.11 -26.71
C HIS A 13 -0.48 -2.17 -27.63
N GLU A 14 -0.19 -2.02 -28.91
CA GLU A 14 -0.61 -2.94 -29.96
C GLU A 14 0.65 -3.64 -30.47
N GLY A 15 0.89 -4.84 -29.93
CA GLY A 15 1.98 -5.73 -30.36
C GLY A 15 1.42 -7.13 -30.61
N ASP A 16 2.06 -8.16 -30.07
CA ASP A 16 1.54 -9.54 -30.07
C ASP A 16 0.14 -9.67 -29.43
N ARG A 17 -0.18 -8.77 -28.51
CA ARG A 17 -1.49 -8.67 -27.86
C ARG A 17 -1.85 -7.20 -27.74
N ILE A 18 -3.16 -6.92 -27.77
CA ILE A 18 -3.71 -5.60 -27.52
C ILE A 18 -3.78 -5.42 -26.00
N TYR A 19 -3.06 -4.43 -25.50
CA TYR A 19 -3.09 -4.02 -24.09
C TYR A 19 -3.89 -2.73 -23.97
N HIS A 20 -4.89 -2.72 -23.09
CA HIS A 20 -5.65 -1.53 -22.76
C HIS A 20 -5.11 -0.88 -21.48
N GLU A 21 -5.03 0.45 -21.46
CA GLU A 21 -4.58 1.21 -20.29
C GLU A 21 -5.43 0.87 -19.05
N GLY A 22 -4.75 0.59 -17.93
CA GLY A 22 -5.38 0.22 -16.66
C GLY A 22 -5.69 -1.28 -16.51
N GLU A 23 -5.53 -2.10 -17.54
CA GLU A 23 -5.71 -3.55 -17.44
C GLU A 23 -4.58 -4.20 -16.62
N VAL A 24 -4.89 -5.30 -15.92
CA VAL A 24 -3.89 -6.11 -15.20
C VAL A 24 -3.67 -7.42 -15.94
N ARG A 25 -2.41 -7.72 -16.24
CA ARG A 25 -1.97 -8.93 -16.95
C ARG A 25 -1.07 -9.78 -16.09
N GLN A 26 -1.14 -11.09 -16.32
CA GLN A 26 -0.24 -12.06 -15.67
C GLN A 26 0.75 -12.59 -16.70
N GLY A 27 2.04 -12.59 -16.35
CA GLY A 27 3.08 -13.14 -17.21
C GLY A 27 4.44 -13.17 -16.52
N SER A 28 5.37 -13.89 -17.11
CA SER A 28 6.73 -13.99 -16.59
C SER A 28 7.55 -12.72 -16.87
N MET A 29 8.63 -12.52 -16.14
CA MET A 29 9.56 -11.40 -16.37
C MET A 29 10.29 -11.52 -17.71
N GLU A 30 10.47 -12.73 -18.22
CA GLU A 30 11.10 -12.99 -19.53
C GLU A 30 10.19 -12.51 -20.68
N GLU A 31 8.88 -12.75 -20.55
CA GLU A 31 7.89 -12.38 -21.56
C GLU A 31 7.52 -10.89 -21.50
N LEU A 32 7.34 -10.32 -20.31
CA LEU A 32 6.77 -8.97 -20.16
C LEU A 32 7.79 -7.93 -19.66
N GLY A 33 8.98 -8.35 -19.24
CA GLY A 33 10.00 -7.46 -18.69
C GLY A 33 10.51 -6.42 -19.69
N HIS A 34 10.56 -6.77 -20.98
CA HIS A 34 11.00 -5.84 -22.03
C HIS A 34 9.99 -4.71 -22.30
N LEU A 35 8.72 -4.88 -21.91
CA LEU A 35 7.68 -3.84 -22.01
C LEU A 35 7.65 -2.93 -20.77
N SER A 36 8.37 -3.29 -19.71
CA SER A 36 8.53 -2.48 -18.51
C SER A 36 9.75 -1.57 -18.61
N PRO A 37 9.69 -0.30 -18.15
CA PRO A 37 8.57 0.36 -17.45
C PRO A 37 7.64 1.18 -18.36
N LEU A 38 7.90 1.19 -19.68
CA LEU A 38 7.27 2.12 -20.61
C LEU A 38 5.79 1.79 -20.88
N THR A 39 5.45 0.51 -20.95
CA THR A 39 4.11 0.02 -21.30
C THR A 39 3.47 -0.75 -20.15
N LEU A 40 4.25 -1.58 -19.46
CA LEU A 40 3.80 -2.38 -18.33
C LEU A 40 4.54 -1.98 -17.06
N GLN A 41 3.85 -1.96 -15.94
CA GLN A 41 4.43 -1.76 -14.61
C GLN A 41 4.22 -3.01 -13.78
N LEU A 42 5.29 -3.56 -13.20
CA LEU A 42 5.17 -4.69 -12.29
C LEU A 42 4.33 -4.29 -11.08
N ILE A 43 3.19 -4.97 -10.89
CA ILE A 43 2.44 -4.94 -9.65
C ILE A 43 3.11 -5.98 -8.76
N GLU A 44 4.13 -5.55 -8.02
CA GLU A 44 4.61 -6.37 -6.92
C GLU A 44 3.41 -6.69 -6.01
N PRO A 45 3.23 -7.94 -5.57
CA PRO A 45 2.22 -8.22 -4.56
C PRO A 45 2.54 -7.30 -3.40
N GLU A 46 1.68 -6.32 -3.15
CA GLU A 46 1.89 -5.24 -2.18
C GLU A 46 2.74 -5.78 -1.04
N ALA A 47 3.99 -5.32 -0.96
CA ALA A 47 4.62 -5.17 0.33
C ALA A 47 3.54 -4.48 1.14
N ARG A 48 2.92 -5.26 2.05
CA ARG A 48 1.76 -4.91 2.86
C ARG A 48 1.77 -3.42 3.05
N LYS A 49 0.66 -2.73 2.72
CA LYS A 49 0.39 -1.39 3.27
C LYS A 49 1.03 -1.35 4.64
N ALA A 50 2.11 -0.59 4.76
CA ALA A 50 2.69 -0.33 6.06
C ALA A 50 1.64 0.57 6.70
N GLU A 51 0.62 -0.05 7.28
CA GLU A 51 -0.22 0.59 8.28
C GLU A 51 0.76 1.24 9.24
N GLY A 52 0.63 2.55 9.36
CA GLY A 52 1.64 3.45 9.89
C GLY A 52 2.21 2.93 11.21
N ALA A 53 3.48 3.24 11.42
CA ALA A 53 4.24 2.93 12.62
C ALA A 53 3.37 3.04 13.89
N PRO A 54 3.51 2.11 14.87
CA PRO A 54 2.80 2.23 16.13
C PRO A 54 3.24 3.54 16.78
N LEU A 55 2.30 4.49 16.88
CA LEU A 55 2.52 5.77 17.55
C LEU A 55 2.52 5.51 19.06
N ASN A 56 3.53 4.79 19.55
CA ASN A 56 3.73 4.55 20.96
C ASN A 56 4.49 5.77 21.51
N LYS A 57 3.74 6.86 21.72
CA LYS A 57 4.15 7.95 22.60
C LYS A 57 3.54 7.68 23.96
N ALA A 58 4.23 6.85 24.73
CA ALA A 58 4.03 6.81 26.17
C ALA A 58 4.44 8.20 26.71
N GLU A 59 3.48 9.12 26.84
CA GLU A 59 3.63 10.26 27.73
C GLU A 59 2.69 10.05 28.92
N GLY A 60 3.29 9.51 29.99
CA GLY A 60 3.14 10.08 31.32
C GLY A 60 1.81 9.83 32.02
N ALA A 61 1.87 8.98 33.03
CA ALA A 61 0.81 8.70 33.95
C ALA A 61 0.32 9.92 34.77
N ALA A 62 -0.98 9.87 35.06
CA ALA A 62 -1.68 10.23 36.30
C ALA A 62 -2.15 11.70 36.55
N PRO A 63 -3.35 11.87 37.17
CA PRO A 63 -4.09 13.12 37.25
C PRO A 63 -3.64 13.98 38.43
N ALA A 64 -3.33 15.26 38.20
CA ALA A 64 -2.70 16.08 39.23
C ALA A 64 -3.63 16.58 40.35
N ASN A 65 -4.93 16.86 40.17
CA ASN A 65 -5.70 17.61 41.19
C ASN A 65 -7.22 17.40 41.19
N LYS A 66 -7.74 16.16 41.34
CA LYS A 66 -9.18 15.96 41.60
C LYS A 66 -9.48 15.14 42.85
N ALA A 67 -8.76 15.44 43.92
CA ALA A 67 -9.30 15.42 45.28
C ALA A 67 -9.29 16.90 45.72
N ARG A 68 -10.29 17.49 46.39
CA ARG A 68 -11.22 16.97 47.38
C ARG A 68 -12.21 18.12 47.69
N THR A 69 -13.46 17.81 48.05
CA THR A 69 -14.43 18.68 48.73
C THR A 69 -15.20 19.73 47.89
N GLY A 70 -16.38 19.34 47.39
CA GLY A 70 -17.49 20.30 47.31
C GLY A 70 -18.00 20.54 48.73
N ARG A 71 -17.78 21.73 49.30
CA ARG A 71 -18.50 22.16 50.51
C ARG A 71 -19.98 22.26 50.13
N LYS A 72 -20.86 21.61 50.91
CA LYS A 72 -22.26 22.04 50.94
C LYS A 72 -22.29 23.48 51.44
N ALA A 73 -22.77 24.40 50.61
CA ALA A 73 -23.10 25.75 51.01
C ALA A 73 -24.61 25.80 51.28
N LYS A 74 -24.91 26.05 52.56
CA LYS A 74 -26.14 26.53 53.20
C LYS A 74 -27.47 25.85 52.87
#